data_AF-A0A1U8PMG2-F1
#
_entry.id   AF-A0A1U8PMG2-F1
#
_cell.length_a   1.000
_cell.length_b   1.000
_cell.length_c   1.000
_cell.angle_alpha   90.00
_cell.angle_beta   90.00
_cell.angle_gamma   90.00
#
_symmetry.space_group_name_H-M   'P 1'
#
loop_
_entity.id
_entity.type
_entity.pdbx_description
1 polymer ?
#
loop_
_entity_poly.entity_id
_entity_poly.type
_entity_poly.pdbx_seq_one_letter_code
_entity_poly.pdbx_strand_id
1 'polypeptide(L)'
;MECSLWVPPEDHQNNSNNNNINLWGFSHESEHDLALMVSDFLENNAGSAGADSWCSSDSDSGFSDLIHLADKISYYKHPVGQYEIDLSSVVHSLVFSISETDLHFVKSGQCNASCIRYSLVKLLRLSGYDAAVCASRWQGSGKVPGGDHEYIDVVNYNNGCSERLIIDIDFRSHFEIARAVDSYGRILNSLPVVYVGSLTRLKQLLQLMVDAARSSLKQNSMPFPPWRSLAYLQAKWHSPYQRKFTPDEHNISGNILSAHKQCNGHLRRLQSSLQSELEAERLLKPVNVDCNRRLKLDWRRQSFKAL
;
A
#
# COMPACT_ATOMS: atom_id res chain seq x y z
N MET A 1 -21.16 -29.33 -42.82
CA MET A 1 -19.96 -29.05 -41.99
C MET A 1 -20.05 -27.59 -41.62
N GLU A 2 -20.73 -27.30 -40.51
CA GLU A 2 -21.05 -25.95 -40.05
C GLU A 2 -19.98 -25.42 -39.11
N CYS A 3 -19.49 -24.22 -39.41
CA CYS A 3 -18.68 -23.41 -38.51
C CYS A 3 -19.56 -22.90 -37.37
N SER A 4 -19.22 -23.24 -36.14
CA SER A 4 -19.79 -22.61 -34.94
C SER A 4 -18.95 -21.39 -34.56
N LEU A 5 -19.54 -20.20 -34.68
CA LEU A 5 -19.05 -18.97 -34.04
C LEU A 5 -19.07 -19.15 -32.52
N TRP A 6 -17.97 -18.83 -31.85
CA TRP A 6 -17.94 -18.71 -30.40
C TRP A 6 -18.06 -17.23 -30.02
N VAL A 7 -19.12 -16.88 -29.31
CA VAL A 7 -19.39 -15.54 -28.76
C VAL A 7 -19.02 -15.58 -27.27
N PRO A 8 -18.18 -14.67 -26.76
CA PRO A 8 -17.90 -14.59 -25.32
C PRO A 8 -19.08 -13.98 -24.55
N PRO A 9 -19.27 -14.32 -23.26
CA PRO A 9 -20.40 -13.83 -22.48
C PRO A 9 -20.26 -12.34 -22.19
N GLU A 10 -21.37 -11.62 -22.34
CA GLU A 10 -21.50 -10.21 -21.99
C GLU A 10 -21.34 -10.01 -20.47
N ASP A 11 -20.51 -9.05 -20.09
CA ASP A 11 -20.47 -8.51 -18.74
C ASP A 11 -21.82 -7.87 -18.42
N HIS A 12 -22.58 -8.47 -17.52
CA HIS A 12 -23.77 -7.86 -16.96
C HIS A 12 -23.39 -6.66 -16.08
N GLN A 13 -23.22 -5.52 -16.74
CA GLN A 13 -23.27 -4.21 -16.14
C GLN A 13 -24.72 -3.94 -15.75
N ASN A 14 -25.05 -4.17 -14.47
CA ASN A 14 -26.34 -3.80 -13.92
C ASN A 14 -26.44 -2.28 -13.88
N ASN A 15 -27.01 -1.72 -14.95
CA ASN A 15 -27.58 -0.38 -14.98
C ASN A 15 -28.87 -0.40 -14.15
N SER A 16 -28.77 -0.09 -12.87
CA SER A 16 -29.91 0.27 -12.05
C SER A 16 -29.75 1.72 -11.61
N ASN A 17 -30.37 2.59 -12.39
CA ASN A 17 -30.82 3.91 -11.92
C ASN A 17 -31.65 3.72 -10.65
N ASN A 18 -31.03 3.95 -9.50
CA ASN A 18 -31.75 4.28 -8.27
C ASN A 18 -31.08 5.51 -7.67
N ASN A 19 -31.74 6.65 -7.89
CA ASN A 19 -31.51 7.88 -7.16
C ASN A 19 -31.74 7.59 -5.66
N ASN A 20 -30.67 7.33 -4.91
CA ASN A 20 -30.65 7.52 -3.47
C ASN A 20 -29.42 8.35 -3.13
N ILE A 21 -29.67 9.67 -3.11
CA ILE A 21 -28.80 10.67 -2.50
C ILE A 21 -28.86 10.42 -0.98
N ASN A 22 -28.16 9.42 -0.49
CA ASN A 22 -27.84 9.32 0.93
C ASN A 22 -26.54 10.07 1.16
N LEU A 23 -26.74 11.34 1.49
CA LEU A 23 -25.85 12.29 2.14
C LEU A 23 -24.89 11.57 3.12
N TRP A 24 -23.68 11.25 2.65
CA TRP A 24 -22.65 10.55 3.42
C TRP A 24 -22.09 11.46 4.52
N GLY A 25 -22.77 11.49 5.67
CA GLY A 25 -22.32 12.12 6.90
C GLY A 25 -21.84 11.08 7.91
N PHE A 26 -20.60 10.59 7.76
CA PHE A 26 -19.93 9.79 8.78
C PHE A 26 -18.46 10.19 8.86
N SER A 27 -18.21 11.42 9.32
CA SER A 27 -16.86 11.90 9.65
C SER A 27 -16.56 11.84 11.15
N HIS A 28 -17.57 11.63 12.00
CA HIS A 28 -17.41 11.64 13.46
C HIS A 28 -17.48 10.25 14.11
N GLU A 29 -17.90 9.21 13.37
CA GLU A 29 -18.00 7.84 13.91
C GLU A 29 -16.63 7.14 14.00
N SER A 30 -15.68 7.43 13.11
CA SER A 30 -14.41 6.68 13.03
C SER A 30 -13.51 6.84 14.25
N GLU A 31 -13.43 8.03 14.85
CA GLU A 31 -12.64 8.26 16.07
C GLU A 31 -13.29 7.63 17.31
N HIS A 32 -14.63 7.65 17.37
CA HIS A 32 -15.39 7.05 18.46
C HIS A 32 -15.30 5.53 18.41
N ASP A 33 -15.38 4.95 17.21
CA ASP A 33 -15.16 3.51 16.98
C ASP A 33 -13.75 3.09 17.40
N LEU A 34 -12.72 3.88 17.05
CA LEU A 34 -11.34 3.63 17.47
C LEU A 34 -11.18 3.61 19.00
N ALA A 35 -11.77 4.57 19.71
CA ALA A 35 -11.72 4.64 21.16
C ALA A 35 -12.44 3.44 21.82
N LEU A 36 -13.62 3.09 21.34
CA LEU A 36 -14.38 1.94 21.84
C LEU A 36 -13.63 0.61 21.62
N MET A 37 -12.93 0.46 20.50
CA MET A 37 -12.14 -0.73 20.22
C MET A 37 -10.88 -0.85 21.08
N VAL A 38 -10.21 0.27 21.37
CA VAL A 38 -9.08 0.26 22.30
C VAL A 38 -9.57 -0.10 23.70
N SER A 39 -10.72 0.43 24.13
CA SER A 39 -11.34 0.06 25.40
C SER A 39 -11.73 -1.41 25.45
N ASP A 40 -12.45 -1.93 24.45
CA ASP A 40 -12.87 -3.34 24.39
C ASP A 40 -11.66 -4.30 24.36
N PHE A 41 -10.60 -3.93 23.64
CA PHE A 41 -9.35 -4.69 23.63
C PHE A 41 -8.65 -4.71 24.99
N LEU A 42 -8.60 -3.58 25.70
CA LEU A 42 -8.03 -3.50 27.03
C LEU A 42 -8.89 -4.24 28.07
N GLU A 43 -10.22 -4.14 27.98
CA GLU A 43 -11.17 -4.74 28.92
C GLU A 43 -11.30 -6.26 28.74
N ASN A 44 -11.42 -6.75 27.50
CA ASN A 44 -11.53 -8.19 27.23
C ASN A 44 -10.24 -8.96 27.54
N ASN A 45 -9.09 -8.28 27.51
CA ASN A 45 -7.80 -8.86 27.89
C ASN A 45 -7.55 -8.84 29.42
N ALA A 46 -8.34 -8.07 30.19
CA ALA A 46 -8.26 -8.03 31.65
C ALA A 46 -9.14 -9.07 32.34
N GLY A 47 -10.09 -9.71 31.62
CA GLY A 47 -11.10 -10.59 32.21
C GLY A 47 -11.20 -12.02 31.67
N SER A 48 -10.53 -12.39 30.56
CA SER A 48 -10.76 -13.69 29.91
C SER A 48 -9.49 -14.52 29.74
N ALA A 49 -8.98 -15.06 30.84
CA ALA A 49 -8.25 -16.32 30.82
C ALA A 49 -9.25 -17.45 30.60
N GLY A 50 -9.72 -17.64 29.36
CA GLY A 50 -10.80 -18.59 29.08
C GLY A 50 -10.92 -18.97 27.62
N ALA A 51 -10.45 -20.18 27.32
CA ALA A 51 -10.92 -21.07 26.27
C ALA A 51 -10.49 -20.86 24.80
N ASP A 52 -9.19 -20.64 24.56
CA ASP A 52 -8.54 -21.14 23.33
C ASP A 52 -7.45 -22.13 23.74
N SER A 53 -7.88 -23.34 24.17
CA SER A 53 -6.98 -24.47 24.38
C SER A 53 -6.50 -24.98 23.03
N TRP A 54 -5.29 -24.57 22.64
CA TRP A 54 -4.45 -25.35 21.74
C TRP A 54 -3.09 -25.52 22.41
N CYS A 55 -2.68 -26.78 22.51
CA CYS A 55 -1.50 -27.29 23.19
C CYS A 55 -0.30 -26.34 23.08
N SER A 56 0.06 -25.70 24.20
CA SER A 56 1.39 -25.12 24.38
C SER A 56 2.40 -26.27 24.39
N SER A 57 2.99 -26.55 23.23
CA SER A 57 4.37 -27.02 23.21
C SER A 57 5.22 -25.80 23.51
N ASP A 58 5.81 -25.76 24.70
CA ASP A 58 6.89 -24.85 25.08
C ASP A 58 8.10 -25.20 24.20
N SER A 59 8.11 -24.64 23.00
CA SER A 59 9.29 -24.58 22.16
C SER A 59 9.74 -23.13 22.17
N ASP A 60 11.02 -22.89 22.48
CA ASP A 60 11.77 -21.63 22.26
C ASP A 60 11.80 -21.20 20.77
N SER A 61 10.84 -21.64 19.95
CA SER A 61 10.80 -21.52 18.49
C SER A 61 10.50 -20.10 18.01
N GLY A 62 10.02 -19.20 18.87
CA GLY A 62 9.62 -17.85 18.45
C GLY A 62 10.73 -17.06 17.75
N PHE A 63 11.99 -17.30 18.13
CA PHE A 63 13.16 -16.73 17.45
C PHE A 63 13.45 -17.41 16.11
N SER A 64 13.41 -18.74 16.05
CA SER A 64 13.57 -19.52 14.81
C SER A 64 12.49 -19.16 13.78
N ASP A 65 11.26 -18.93 14.24
CA ASP A 65 10.11 -18.55 13.41
C ASP A 65 10.36 -17.19 12.73
N LEU A 66 10.89 -16.20 13.46
CA LEU A 66 11.19 -14.87 12.90
C LEU A 66 12.33 -14.90 11.87
N ILE A 67 13.36 -15.73 12.09
CA ILE A 67 14.46 -15.88 11.13
C ILE A 67 13.94 -16.50 9.83
N HIS A 68 13.15 -17.58 9.91
CA HIS A 68 12.53 -18.19 8.72
C HIS A 68 11.56 -17.24 8.01
N LEU A 69 10.84 -16.39 8.75
CA LEU A 69 9.99 -15.36 8.15
C LEU A 69 10.81 -14.28 7.45
N ALA A 70 11.94 -13.85 8.02
CA ALA A 70 12.82 -12.87 7.39
C ALA A 70 13.33 -13.34 6.03
N ASP A 71 13.73 -14.61 5.90
CA ASP A 71 14.18 -15.20 4.64
C ASP A 71 13.06 -15.19 3.59
N LYS A 72 11.84 -15.57 3.98
CA LYS A 72 10.67 -15.52 3.10
C LYS A 72 10.34 -14.09 2.67
N ILE A 73 10.38 -13.13 3.60
CA ILE A 73 10.05 -11.72 3.30
C ILE A 73 11.09 -11.11 2.35
N SER A 74 12.36 -11.49 2.45
CA SER A 74 13.41 -11.05 1.53
C SER A 74 13.09 -11.41 0.07
N TYR A 75 12.51 -12.59 -0.17
CA TYR A 75 12.02 -12.99 -1.49
C TYR A 75 10.90 -12.07 -1.99
N TYR A 76 9.98 -11.68 -1.10
CA TYR A 76 8.87 -10.79 -1.43
C TYR A 76 9.22 -9.29 -1.44
N LYS A 77 10.46 -8.90 -1.12
CA LYS A 77 10.91 -7.51 -1.20
C LYS A 77 11.03 -7.00 -2.64
N HIS A 78 11.54 -7.82 -3.57
CA HIS A 78 11.99 -7.34 -4.89
C HIS A 78 10.94 -7.59 -5.97
N PRO A 79 10.49 -6.58 -6.74
CA PRO A 79 9.58 -6.77 -7.88
C PRO A 79 10.02 -7.94 -8.77
N VAL A 80 9.10 -8.84 -9.12
CA VAL A 80 9.45 -10.13 -9.78
C VAL A 80 9.25 -10.04 -11.29
N GLY A 81 8.18 -9.36 -11.72
CA GLY A 81 7.91 -9.14 -13.15
C GLY A 81 8.71 -7.95 -13.69
N GLN A 82 9.17 -8.03 -14.95
CA GLN A 82 9.85 -6.91 -15.60
C GLN A 82 9.00 -5.63 -15.55
N TYR A 83 7.68 -5.75 -15.74
CA TYR A 83 6.77 -4.63 -15.62
C TYR A 83 6.71 -4.05 -14.19
N GLU A 84 6.70 -4.89 -13.14
CA GLU A 84 6.76 -4.41 -11.75
C GLU A 84 8.09 -3.70 -11.46
N ILE A 85 9.22 -4.21 -12.00
CA ILE A 85 10.56 -3.62 -11.85
C ILE A 85 10.62 -2.25 -12.52
N ASP A 86 10.13 -2.16 -13.76
CA ASP A 86 10.12 -0.93 -14.55
C ASP A 86 9.20 0.11 -13.89
N LEU A 87 8.00 -0.30 -13.46
CA LEU A 87 7.06 0.56 -12.76
C LEU A 87 7.64 1.05 -11.42
N SER A 88 8.27 0.17 -10.64
CA SER A 88 8.93 0.56 -9.38
C SER A 88 10.00 1.62 -9.62
N SER A 89 10.82 1.45 -10.67
CA SER A 89 11.86 2.43 -11.04
C SER A 89 11.26 3.79 -11.44
N VAL A 90 10.17 3.77 -12.21
CA VAL A 90 9.43 4.99 -12.58
C VAL A 90 8.83 5.65 -11.34
N VAL A 91 8.15 4.89 -10.48
CA VAL A 91 7.54 5.40 -9.24
C VAL A 91 8.59 6.05 -8.35
N HIS A 92 9.75 5.42 -8.16
CA HIS A 92 10.83 6.00 -7.36
C HIS A 92 11.33 7.32 -7.96
N SER A 93 11.58 7.36 -9.27
CA SER A 93 11.97 8.57 -9.98
C SER A 93 10.94 9.70 -9.83
N LEU A 94 9.65 9.36 -9.98
CA LEU A 94 8.56 10.32 -9.84
C LEU A 94 8.43 10.84 -8.41
N VAL A 95 8.56 9.98 -7.39
CA VAL A 95 8.55 10.39 -5.97
C VAL A 95 9.66 11.40 -5.66
N PHE A 96 10.86 11.22 -6.23
CA PHE A 96 11.94 12.21 -6.11
C PHE A 96 11.69 13.50 -6.90
N SER A 97 10.91 13.44 -7.99
CA SER A 97 10.57 14.63 -8.78
C SER A 97 9.49 15.52 -8.15
N ILE A 98 8.69 14.98 -7.23
CA ILE A 98 7.65 15.75 -6.53
C ILE A 98 8.31 16.76 -5.60
N SER A 99 7.98 18.04 -5.80
CA SER A 99 8.36 19.13 -4.90
C SER A 99 7.20 19.50 -3.96
N GLU A 100 7.50 20.23 -2.89
CA GLU A 100 6.48 20.73 -1.95
C GLU A 100 5.46 21.65 -2.65
N THR A 101 5.85 22.32 -3.74
CA THR A 101 4.95 23.20 -4.51
C THR A 101 3.98 22.45 -5.43
N ASP A 102 4.27 21.18 -5.74
CA ASP A 102 3.38 20.33 -6.55
C ASP A 102 2.25 19.70 -5.72
N LEU A 103 2.33 19.82 -4.40
CA LEU A 103 1.32 19.31 -3.48
C LEU A 103 0.17 20.33 -3.40
N HIS A 104 -0.90 20.04 -4.12
CA HIS A 104 -2.12 20.84 -4.12
C HIS A 104 -3.13 20.33 -3.09
N PHE A 105 -4.08 21.18 -2.74
CA PHE A 105 -5.21 20.81 -1.91
C PHE A 105 -6.10 19.81 -2.66
N VAL A 106 -6.39 18.67 -2.03
CA VAL A 106 -7.13 17.57 -2.66
C VAL A 106 -8.37 17.08 -1.90
N LYS A 107 -8.48 17.42 -0.62
CA LYS A 107 -9.65 17.10 0.22
C LYS A 107 -9.67 17.96 1.47
N SER A 108 -10.87 18.25 1.98
CA SER A 108 -11.07 18.93 3.26
C SER A 108 -10.63 18.05 4.44
N GLY A 109 -10.01 18.64 5.46
CA GLY A 109 -9.58 17.94 6.67
C GLY A 109 -8.13 17.44 6.63
N GLN A 110 -7.85 16.36 7.38
CA GLN A 110 -6.52 15.78 7.46
C GLN A 110 -6.14 15.10 6.14
N CYS A 111 -5.04 15.57 5.53
CA CYS A 111 -4.66 15.14 4.19
C CYS A 111 -4.06 13.72 4.18
N ASN A 112 -3.49 13.18 5.27
CA ASN A 112 -2.95 11.80 5.34
C ASN A 112 -2.13 11.37 4.10
N ALA A 113 -1.31 12.28 3.55
CA ALA A 113 -0.55 12.12 2.31
C ALA A 113 -1.37 11.89 1.02
N SER A 114 -2.67 12.20 0.99
CA SER A 114 -3.48 12.16 -0.24
C SER A 114 -2.93 13.10 -1.31
N CYS A 115 -2.44 14.29 -0.95
CA CYS A 115 -1.87 15.21 -1.94
C CYS A 115 -0.64 14.59 -2.63
N ILE A 116 0.22 13.89 -1.89
CA ILE A 116 1.35 13.15 -2.47
C ILE A 116 0.85 12.07 -3.44
N ARG A 117 -0.20 11.32 -3.06
CA ARG A 117 -0.79 10.29 -3.91
C ARG A 117 -1.35 10.87 -5.21
N TYR A 118 -2.09 11.97 -5.14
CA TYR A 118 -2.65 12.63 -6.33
C TYR A 118 -1.56 13.25 -7.21
N SER A 119 -0.51 13.86 -6.65
CA SER A 119 0.62 14.37 -7.42
C SER A 119 1.36 13.23 -8.13
N LEU A 120 1.56 12.09 -7.46
CA LEU A 120 2.16 10.91 -8.06
C LEU A 120 1.29 10.32 -9.18
N VAL A 121 -0.02 10.19 -8.97
CA VAL A 121 -0.98 9.74 -10.00
C VAL A 121 -0.96 10.67 -11.22
N LYS A 122 -0.92 11.99 -11.01
CA LYS A 122 -0.81 12.97 -12.10
C LYS A 122 0.44 12.71 -12.93
N LEU A 123 1.60 12.50 -12.30
CA LEU A 123 2.87 12.23 -12.99
C LEU A 123 2.89 10.88 -13.70
N LEU A 124 2.33 9.83 -13.09
CA LEU A 124 2.18 8.51 -13.70
C LEU A 124 1.32 8.57 -14.96
N ARG A 125 0.19 9.29 -14.90
CA ARG A 125 -0.69 9.48 -16.06
C ARG A 125 -0.02 10.29 -17.17
N LEU A 126 0.74 11.33 -16.82
CA LEU A 126 1.56 12.07 -17.79
C LEU A 126 2.64 11.21 -18.45
N SER A 127 3.08 10.15 -17.76
CA SER A 127 4.01 9.15 -18.28
C SER A 127 3.33 8.01 -19.04
N GLY A 128 2.00 8.08 -19.24
CA GLY A 128 1.23 7.13 -20.04
C GLY A 128 0.64 5.92 -19.29
N TYR A 129 0.71 5.89 -17.97
CA TYR A 129 0.12 4.82 -17.16
C TYR A 129 -1.37 5.06 -16.87
N ASP A 130 -2.21 4.01 -16.90
CA ASP A 130 -3.57 4.04 -16.33
C ASP A 130 -3.45 3.93 -14.80
N ALA A 131 -3.25 5.07 -14.15
CA ALA A 131 -3.11 5.18 -12.71
C ALA A 131 -4.27 5.97 -12.07
N ALA A 132 -4.70 5.54 -10.89
CA ALA A 132 -5.72 6.25 -10.12
C ALA A 132 -5.48 6.12 -8.61
N VAL A 133 -5.98 7.09 -7.82
CA VAL A 133 -6.06 6.93 -6.37
C VAL A 133 -7.25 6.02 -6.07
N CYS A 134 -7.02 4.95 -5.33
CA CYS A 134 -8.06 4.03 -4.88
C CYS A 134 -8.41 4.33 -3.43
N ALA A 135 -9.67 4.66 -3.17
CA ALA A 135 -10.20 4.81 -1.82
C ALA A 135 -11.06 3.57 -1.50
N SER A 136 -10.58 2.74 -0.57
CA SER A 136 -11.34 1.60 -0.04
C SER A 136 -12.00 1.97 1.28
N ARG A 137 -13.18 1.39 1.53
CA ARG A 137 -13.89 1.53 2.80
C ARG A 137 -14.58 0.22 3.13
N TRP A 138 -14.48 -0.21 4.39
CA TRP A 138 -15.11 -1.44 4.85
C TRP A 138 -15.82 -1.21 6.18
N GLN A 139 -16.94 -1.90 6.34
CA GLN A 139 -17.66 -1.95 7.61
C GLN A 139 -16.97 -2.93 8.54
N GLY A 140 -17.05 -2.66 9.85
CA GLY A 140 -16.57 -3.59 10.86
C GLY A 140 -17.36 -4.90 10.82
N SER A 141 -16.68 -6.02 11.04
CA SER A 141 -17.31 -7.34 11.10
C SER A 141 -16.67 -8.18 12.20
N GLY A 142 -17.47 -8.61 13.18
CA GLY A 142 -16.98 -9.37 14.33
C GLY A 142 -15.88 -8.61 15.08
N LYS A 143 -14.68 -9.19 15.18
CA LYS A 143 -13.50 -8.58 15.83
C LYS A 143 -12.68 -7.67 14.89
N VAL A 144 -13.10 -7.50 13.63
CA VAL A 144 -12.38 -6.68 12.64
C VAL A 144 -12.98 -5.27 12.62
N PRO A 145 -12.19 -4.23 12.93
CA PRO A 145 -12.64 -2.85 12.86
C PRO A 145 -13.12 -2.45 11.47
N GLY A 146 -14.08 -1.54 11.41
CA GLY A 146 -14.31 -0.76 10.19
C GLY A 146 -13.14 0.18 9.92
N GLY A 147 -13.02 0.64 8.68
CA GLY A 147 -11.96 1.57 8.31
C GLY A 147 -12.02 2.02 6.86
N ASP A 148 -11.11 2.92 6.54
CA ASP A 148 -10.82 3.36 5.18
C ASP A 148 -9.31 3.31 4.90
N HIS A 149 -8.96 3.22 3.62
CA HIS A 149 -7.57 3.26 3.17
C HIS A 149 -7.46 3.89 1.79
N GLU A 150 -6.40 4.66 1.58
CA GLU A 150 -6.06 5.23 0.28
C GLU A 150 -4.73 4.67 -0.22
N TYR A 151 -4.75 4.15 -1.44
CA TYR A 151 -3.58 3.64 -2.14
C TYR A 151 -3.66 4.06 -3.62
N ILE A 152 -2.66 3.71 -4.42
CA ILE A 152 -2.67 3.96 -5.87
C ILE A 152 -2.74 2.61 -6.57
N ASP A 153 -3.48 2.53 -7.67
CA ASP A 153 -3.36 1.39 -8.58
C ASP A 153 -2.84 1.82 -9.95
N VAL A 154 -2.25 0.85 -10.65
CA VAL A 154 -1.92 0.94 -12.07
C VAL A 154 -2.49 -0.29 -12.76
N VAL A 155 -3.27 -0.06 -13.82
CA VAL A 155 -3.85 -1.13 -14.63
C VAL A 155 -3.06 -1.26 -15.92
N ASN A 156 -2.58 -2.47 -16.17
CA ASN A 156 -1.85 -2.83 -17.38
C ASN A 156 -2.70 -3.75 -18.25
N TYR A 157 -2.98 -3.32 -19.49
CA TYR A 157 -3.77 -4.08 -20.44
C TYR A 157 -2.85 -4.78 -21.44
N ASN A 158 -2.22 -5.89 -21.03
CA ASN A 158 -1.33 -6.67 -21.89
C ASN A 158 -1.98 -7.97 -22.35
N ASN A 159 -1.89 -8.29 -23.64
CA ASN A 159 -2.26 -9.58 -24.22
C ASN A 159 -3.68 -10.08 -23.88
N GLY A 160 -4.65 -9.17 -23.75
CA GLY A 160 -6.04 -9.52 -23.43
C GLY A 160 -6.30 -9.85 -21.95
N CYS A 161 -5.30 -9.70 -21.08
CA CYS A 161 -5.45 -9.80 -19.62
C CYS A 161 -5.14 -8.44 -18.98
N SER A 162 -6.01 -7.97 -18.09
CA SER A 162 -5.73 -6.79 -17.28
C SER A 162 -5.01 -7.20 -16.00
N GLU A 163 -3.76 -6.81 -15.85
CA GLU A 163 -3.02 -6.95 -14.59
C GLU A 163 -3.11 -5.64 -13.79
N ARG A 164 -3.44 -5.76 -12.50
CA ARG A 164 -3.55 -4.62 -11.59
C ARG A 164 -2.41 -4.66 -10.57
N LEU A 165 -1.59 -3.62 -10.58
CA LEU A 165 -0.54 -3.41 -9.58
C LEU A 165 -0.98 -2.37 -8.56
N ILE A 166 -0.61 -2.61 -7.31
CA ILE A 166 -0.84 -1.73 -6.17
C ILE A 166 0.43 -0.95 -5.88
N ILE A 167 0.29 0.34 -5.64
CA ILE A 167 1.33 1.23 -5.17
C ILE A 167 0.91 1.80 -3.81
N ASP A 168 1.72 1.57 -2.79
CA ASP A 168 1.51 2.15 -1.45
C ASP A 168 2.77 2.88 -0.98
N ILE A 169 2.66 4.20 -0.81
CA ILE A 169 3.80 5.09 -0.53
C ILE A 169 4.21 5.12 0.95
N ASP A 170 3.43 4.50 1.84
CA ASP A 170 3.69 4.48 3.28
C ASP A 170 3.56 3.05 3.83
N PHE A 171 4.10 2.08 3.08
CA PHE A 171 3.79 0.67 3.29
C PHE A 171 4.24 0.15 4.65
N ARG A 172 5.44 0.55 5.11
CA ARG A 172 6.02 0.09 6.38
C ARG A 172 5.18 0.48 7.60
N SER A 173 4.55 1.66 7.58
CA SER A 173 3.76 2.16 8.72
C SER A 173 2.58 1.25 9.07
N HIS A 174 2.10 0.47 8.09
CA HIS A 174 1.05 -0.52 8.28
C HIS A 174 1.45 -1.73 9.13
N PHE A 175 2.73 -1.86 9.48
CA PHE A 175 3.24 -2.99 10.28
C PHE A 175 4.01 -2.53 11.52
N GLU A 176 4.07 -1.24 11.81
CA GLU A 176 4.70 -0.76 13.05
C GLU A 176 3.93 -1.25 14.29
N ILE A 177 4.63 -1.79 15.28
CA ILE A 177 4.02 -2.24 16.54
C ILE A 177 4.78 -1.63 17.72
N ALA A 178 4.05 -1.35 18.80
CA ALA A 178 4.68 -0.92 20.04
C ALA A 178 5.48 -2.07 20.66
N ARG A 179 6.65 -1.76 21.22
CA ARG A 179 7.55 -2.74 21.87
C ARG A 179 7.88 -3.91 20.93
N ALA A 180 8.25 -3.62 19.69
CA ALA A 180 8.78 -4.64 18.79
C ALA A 180 10.10 -5.21 19.34
N VAL A 181 10.30 -6.53 19.19
CA VAL A 181 11.63 -7.13 19.38
C VAL A 181 12.56 -6.75 18.21
N ASP A 182 13.87 -6.74 18.43
CA ASP A 182 14.85 -6.29 17.42
C ASP A 182 14.79 -7.08 16.11
N SER A 183 14.55 -8.40 16.20
CA SER A 183 14.40 -9.27 15.03
C SER A 183 13.20 -8.87 14.17
N TYR A 184 12.08 -8.47 14.80
CA TYR A 184 10.94 -7.89 14.08
C TYR A 184 11.30 -6.54 13.45
N GLY A 185 12.04 -5.69 14.16
CA GLY A 185 12.53 -4.42 13.62
C GLY A 185 13.35 -4.61 12.34
N ARG A 186 14.21 -5.64 12.28
CA ARG A 186 14.96 -5.98 11.06
C ARG A 186 14.06 -6.42 9.91
N ILE A 187 13.02 -7.22 10.20
CA ILE A 187 12.02 -7.64 9.22
C ILE A 187 11.24 -6.44 8.69
N LEU A 188 10.78 -5.56 9.57
CA LEU A 188 10.07 -4.34 9.19
C LEU A 188 10.92 -3.44 8.29
N ASN A 189 12.22 -3.30 8.61
CA ASN A 189 13.17 -2.51 7.83
C ASN A 189 13.57 -3.15 6.49
N SER A 190 13.26 -4.43 6.26
CA SER A 190 13.50 -5.10 4.98
C SER A 190 12.34 -4.93 3.99
N LEU A 191 11.16 -4.50 4.46
CA LEU A 191 10.04 -4.16 3.58
C LEU A 191 10.37 -2.97 2.67
N PRO A 192 9.80 -2.88 1.45
CA PRO A 192 9.98 -1.71 0.60
C PRO A 192 9.39 -0.46 1.27
N VAL A 193 10.05 0.70 1.11
CA VAL A 193 9.49 1.99 1.56
C VAL A 193 8.22 2.30 0.78
N VAL A 194 8.30 2.15 -0.55
CA VAL A 194 7.16 2.23 -1.47
C VAL A 194 6.87 0.84 -2.01
N TYR A 195 5.73 0.27 -1.62
CA TYR A 195 5.31 -1.01 -2.17
C TYR A 195 4.84 -0.84 -3.61
N VAL A 196 5.31 -1.70 -4.52
CA VAL A 196 4.81 -1.83 -5.89
C VAL A 196 4.69 -3.31 -6.21
N GLY A 197 3.47 -3.80 -6.46
CA GLY A 197 3.27 -5.21 -6.81
C GLY A 197 1.81 -5.65 -6.93
N SER A 198 1.59 -6.88 -7.37
CA SER A 198 0.25 -7.46 -7.51
C SER A 198 -0.48 -7.69 -6.18
N LEU A 199 -1.82 -7.70 -6.22
CA LEU A 199 -2.66 -8.03 -5.06
C LEU A 199 -2.35 -9.42 -4.47
N THR A 200 -2.04 -10.41 -5.31
CA THR A 200 -1.68 -11.77 -4.88
C THR A 200 -0.42 -11.76 -4.03
N ARG A 201 0.60 -11.03 -4.48
CA ARG A 201 1.87 -10.86 -3.77
C ARG A 201 1.68 -10.09 -2.47
N LEU A 202 0.88 -9.03 -2.51
CA LEU A 202 0.53 -8.24 -1.33
C LEU A 202 -0.07 -9.15 -0.27
N LYS A 203 -1.06 -9.97 -0.62
CA LYS A 203 -1.70 -10.92 0.30
C LYS A 203 -0.71 -11.86 1.01
N GLN A 204 0.30 -12.37 0.28
CA GLN A 204 1.36 -13.21 0.85
C GLN A 204 2.23 -12.43 1.83
N LEU A 205 2.61 -11.20 1.48
CA LEU A 205 3.41 -10.34 2.34
C LEU A 205 2.66 -9.94 3.61
N LEU A 206 1.35 -9.65 3.51
CA LEU A 206 0.50 -9.38 4.67
C LEU A 206 0.48 -10.56 5.64
N GLN A 207 0.35 -11.80 5.15
CA GLN A 207 0.39 -12.99 6.00
C GLN A 207 1.71 -13.10 6.76
N LEU A 208 2.84 -12.99 6.05
CA LEU A 208 4.16 -13.09 6.67
C LEU A 208 4.38 -12.02 7.76
N MET A 209 3.94 -10.78 7.50
CA MET A 209 4.07 -9.70 8.47
C MET A 209 3.14 -9.87 9.69
N VAL A 210 1.94 -10.41 9.51
CA VAL A 210 1.02 -10.74 10.62
C VAL A 210 1.64 -11.80 11.52
N ASP A 211 2.24 -12.84 10.94
CA ASP A 211 2.89 -13.91 11.69
C ASP A 211 4.12 -13.38 12.45
N ALA A 212 4.91 -12.53 11.79
CA ALA A 212 6.06 -11.88 12.42
C ALA A 212 5.64 -10.96 13.59
N ALA A 213 4.58 -10.16 13.39
CA ALA A 213 4.05 -9.25 14.41
C ALA A 213 3.50 -10.03 15.60
N ARG A 214 2.81 -11.15 15.34
CA ARG A 214 2.29 -12.04 16.39
C ARG A 214 3.41 -12.66 17.21
N SER A 215 4.46 -13.17 16.58
CA SER A 215 5.62 -13.72 17.28
C SER A 215 6.32 -12.65 18.15
N SER A 216 6.53 -11.45 17.60
CA SER A 216 7.13 -10.31 18.31
C SER A 216 6.33 -9.89 19.55
N LEU A 217 5.00 -9.71 19.41
CA LEU A 217 4.14 -9.30 20.52
C LEU A 217 4.04 -10.40 21.58
N LYS A 218 4.00 -11.68 21.18
CA LYS A 218 3.99 -12.82 22.11
C LYS A 218 5.25 -12.85 22.99
N GLN A 219 6.43 -12.58 22.42
CA GLN A 219 7.69 -12.53 23.19
C GLN A 219 7.66 -11.45 24.29
N ASN A 220 6.92 -10.36 24.08
CA ASN A 220 6.76 -9.29 25.05
C ASN A 220 5.46 -9.39 25.87
N SER A 221 4.76 -10.53 25.84
CA SER A 221 3.46 -10.75 26.49
C SER A 221 2.43 -9.66 26.18
N MET A 222 2.50 -9.10 24.97
CA MET A 222 1.59 -8.07 24.48
C MET A 222 0.42 -8.71 23.73
N PRO A 223 -0.82 -8.31 24.00
CA PRO A 223 -1.97 -8.83 23.26
C PRO A 223 -1.91 -8.40 21.79
N PHE A 224 -2.44 -9.24 20.91
CA PHE A 224 -2.41 -8.99 19.46
C PHE A 224 -3.58 -8.11 19.03
N PRO A 225 -3.35 -6.87 18.55
CA PRO A 225 -4.43 -5.94 18.32
C PRO A 225 -5.24 -6.28 17.06
N PRO A 226 -6.57 -6.03 17.07
CA PRO A 226 -7.46 -6.41 15.97
C PRO A 226 -7.14 -5.69 14.65
N TRP A 227 -6.65 -4.45 14.70
CA TRP A 227 -6.19 -3.68 13.53
C TRP A 227 -4.83 -4.13 12.96
N ARG A 228 -4.17 -5.12 13.58
CA ARG A 228 -3.01 -5.80 12.98
C ARG A 228 -3.37 -7.22 12.49
N SER A 229 -4.64 -7.62 12.60
CA SER A 229 -5.09 -8.90 12.05
C SER A 229 -4.97 -8.94 10.52
N LEU A 230 -4.80 -10.15 9.99
CA LEU A 230 -4.77 -10.38 8.55
C LEU A 230 -6.05 -9.89 7.88
N ALA A 231 -7.21 -10.14 8.49
CA ALA A 231 -8.49 -9.72 7.95
C ALA A 231 -8.57 -8.19 7.82
N TYR A 232 -8.15 -7.44 8.85
CA TYR A 232 -8.11 -5.99 8.81
C TYR A 232 -7.12 -5.47 7.75
N LEU A 233 -5.90 -6.03 7.71
CA LEU A 233 -4.90 -5.62 6.73
C LEU A 233 -5.36 -5.95 5.30
N GLN A 234 -5.93 -7.12 5.04
CA GLN A 234 -6.48 -7.46 3.73
C GLN A 234 -7.61 -6.51 3.34
N ALA A 235 -8.49 -6.12 4.28
CA ALA A 235 -9.58 -5.20 4.01
C ALA A 235 -9.11 -3.86 3.42
N LYS A 236 -7.92 -3.37 3.80
CA LYS A 236 -7.35 -2.13 3.23
C LYS A 236 -7.21 -2.14 1.71
N TRP A 237 -6.80 -3.25 1.11
CA TRP A 237 -6.52 -3.33 -0.33
C TRP A 237 -7.51 -4.20 -1.11
N HIS A 238 -8.22 -5.12 -0.44
CA HIS A 238 -9.15 -6.07 -1.07
C HIS A 238 -10.62 -5.68 -0.95
N SER A 239 -10.98 -4.73 -0.09
CA SER A 239 -12.38 -4.26 0.01
C SER A 239 -12.82 -3.52 -1.26
N PRO A 240 -14.13 -3.38 -1.49
CA PRO A 240 -14.66 -2.50 -2.52
C PRO A 240 -14.03 -1.10 -2.41
N TYR A 241 -13.65 -0.56 -3.57
CA TYR A 241 -12.93 0.69 -3.66
C TYR A 241 -13.45 1.54 -4.82
N GLN A 242 -13.25 2.85 -4.71
CA GLN A 242 -13.51 3.81 -5.77
C GLN A 242 -12.18 4.26 -6.39
N ARG A 243 -12.04 4.15 -7.72
CA ARG A 243 -10.94 4.77 -8.46
C ARG A 243 -11.25 6.26 -8.67
N LYS A 244 -10.44 7.12 -8.08
CA LYS A 244 -10.53 8.58 -8.17
C LYS A 244 -9.40 9.10 -9.07
N PHE A 245 -9.79 9.72 -10.18
CA PHE A 245 -8.86 10.31 -11.15
C PHE A 245 -8.58 11.79 -10.87
N THR A 246 -9.48 12.44 -10.14
CA THR A 246 -9.41 13.84 -9.73
C THR A 246 -9.74 13.95 -8.25
N PRO A 247 -9.21 14.97 -7.55
CA PRO A 247 -9.57 15.25 -6.16
C PRO A 247 -11.05 15.62 -5.97
N ASP A 248 -11.55 15.51 -4.73
CA ASP A 248 -12.90 15.95 -4.36
C ASP A 248 -12.87 17.46 -4.02
N GLU A 249 -13.48 18.30 -4.85
CA GLU A 249 -13.38 19.78 -4.75
C GLU A 249 -14.37 20.45 -3.77
N HIS A 250 -15.09 19.71 -2.93
CA HIS A 250 -16.17 20.30 -2.13
C HIS A 250 -15.70 21.09 -0.89
N ASN A 251 -16.06 22.39 -0.87
CA ASN A 251 -16.09 23.37 0.23
C ASN A 251 -14.81 23.55 1.07
N ILE A 252 -13.90 24.37 0.52
CA ILE A 252 -12.67 24.83 1.16
C ILE A 252 -12.99 25.86 2.26
N SER A 253 -13.01 25.44 3.54
CA SER A 253 -13.16 26.33 4.70
C SER A 253 -11.94 26.35 5.64
N GLY A 254 -11.36 27.53 5.84
CA GLY A 254 -10.72 28.04 7.07
C GLY A 254 -9.48 27.36 7.67
N ASN A 255 -9.61 26.13 8.19
CA ASN A 255 -8.56 25.47 9.01
C ASN A 255 -7.57 24.60 8.21
N ILE A 256 -7.56 24.76 6.90
CA ILE A 256 -6.99 23.83 5.91
C ILE A 256 -5.47 23.93 5.75
N LEU A 257 -4.88 25.10 6.03
CA LEU A 257 -3.48 25.38 5.71
C LEU A 257 -2.47 24.57 6.56
N SER A 258 -2.83 24.17 7.79
CA SER A 258 -1.93 23.47 8.72
C SER A 258 -1.75 21.99 8.41
N ALA A 259 -2.83 21.29 8.02
CA ALA A 259 -2.82 19.87 7.67
C ALA A 259 -1.92 19.59 6.46
N HIS A 260 -1.81 20.55 5.54
CA HIS A 260 -0.97 20.41 4.37
C HIS A 260 0.53 20.62 4.66
N LYS A 261 0.88 21.41 5.69
CA LYS A 261 2.28 21.51 6.16
C LYS A 261 2.83 20.16 6.60
N GLN A 262 1.99 19.30 7.18
CA GLN A 262 2.39 17.94 7.56
C GLN A 262 2.74 17.10 6.32
N CYS A 263 2.06 17.31 5.19
CA CYS A 263 2.35 16.60 3.95
C CYS A 263 3.72 16.94 3.37
N ASN A 264 4.21 18.17 3.52
CA ASN A 264 5.58 18.52 3.17
C ASN A 264 6.58 17.70 4.00
N GLY A 265 6.33 17.60 5.32
CA GLY A 265 7.12 16.76 6.21
C GLY A 265 7.04 15.26 5.86
N HIS A 266 5.88 14.79 5.41
CA HIS A 266 5.69 13.41 4.95
C HIS A 266 6.48 13.15 3.67
N LEU A 267 6.42 14.07 2.69
CA LEU A 267 7.16 13.96 1.44
C LEU A 267 8.67 13.92 1.69
N ARG A 268 9.21 14.80 2.54
CA ARG A 268 10.63 14.80 2.88
C ARG A 268 11.06 13.49 3.56
N ARG A 269 10.24 12.97 4.48
CA ARG A 269 10.51 11.67 5.13
C ARG A 269 10.47 10.52 4.12
N LEU A 270 9.45 10.48 3.26
CA LEU A 270 9.33 9.49 2.19
C LEU A 270 10.56 9.49 1.28
N GLN A 271 10.97 10.66 0.78
CA GLN A 271 12.14 10.82 -0.08
C GLN A 271 13.43 10.39 0.64
N SER A 272 13.61 10.79 1.91
CA SER A 272 14.77 10.39 2.70
C SER A 272 14.81 8.89 2.94
N SER A 273 13.70 8.27 3.33
CA SER A 273 13.62 6.83 3.57
C SER A 273 13.87 6.04 2.29
N LEU A 274 13.28 6.47 1.16
CA LEU A 274 13.50 5.86 -0.15
C LEU A 274 14.96 5.99 -0.60
N GLN A 275 15.58 7.16 -0.39
CA GLN A 275 17.00 7.36 -0.68
C GLN A 275 17.88 6.40 0.11
N SER A 276 17.65 6.27 1.42
CA SER A 276 18.41 5.35 2.27
C SER A 276 18.24 3.88 1.86
N GLU A 277 17.03 3.48 1.44
CA GLU A 277 16.77 2.13 0.91
C GLU A 277 17.59 1.87 -0.38
N LEU A 278 17.57 2.81 -1.32
CA LEU A 278 18.31 2.69 -2.58
C LEU A 278 19.83 2.69 -2.37
N GLU A 279 20.34 3.45 -1.41
CA GLU A 279 21.76 3.44 -1.04
C GLU A 279 22.17 2.11 -0.40
N ALA A 280 21.36 1.57 0.52
CA ALA A 280 21.62 0.27 1.12
C ALA A 280 21.67 -0.84 0.05
N GLU A 281 20.79 -0.80 -0.95
CA GLU A 281 20.81 -1.77 -2.05
C GLU A 281 22.01 -1.64 -2.98
N ARG A 282 22.53 -0.42 -3.19
CA ARG A 282 23.76 -0.20 -3.96
C ARG A 282 24.98 -0.81 -3.27
N LEU A 283 25.05 -0.72 -1.94
CA LEU A 283 26.16 -1.27 -1.15
C LEU A 283 26.15 -2.82 -1.09
N LEU A 284 24.97 -3.43 -1.24
CA LEU A 284 24.81 -4.89 -1.23
C LEU A 284 25.06 -5.55 -2.59
N LYS A 285 25.06 -4.79 -3.69
CA LYS A 285 25.42 -5.30 -5.02
C LYS A 285 26.95 -5.32 -5.15
N PRO A 286 27.60 -6.44 -5.51
CA PRO A 286 28.99 -6.41 -5.93
C PRO A 286 29.13 -5.37 -7.05
N VAL A 287 30.11 -4.48 -6.93
CA VAL A 287 30.48 -3.56 -8.00
C VAL A 287 31.03 -4.41 -9.13
N ASN A 288 30.15 -4.89 -10.02
CA ASN A 288 30.60 -5.44 -11.28
C ASN A 288 31.01 -4.24 -12.16
N VAL A 289 32.31 -3.91 -12.11
CA VAL A 289 32.95 -2.99 -13.04
C VAL A 289 33.01 -3.69 -14.39
N ASP A 290 31.87 -3.78 -15.08
CA ASP A 290 31.84 -4.12 -16.49
C ASP A 290 31.68 -2.83 -17.29
N CYS A 291 32.82 -2.34 -17.77
CA CYS A 291 32.94 -1.41 -18.88
C CYS A 291 32.18 -1.96 -20.09
N ASN A 292 30.95 -1.52 -20.33
CA ASN A 292 30.35 -1.34 -21.67
C ASN A 292 28.86 -1.01 -21.58
N ARG A 293 28.52 0.29 -21.60
CA ARG A 293 27.28 0.83 -22.22
C ARG A 293 27.32 2.36 -22.31
N ARG A 294 28.39 2.87 -22.93
CA ARG A 294 28.23 4.05 -23.80
C ARG A 294 27.75 3.50 -25.15
N LEU A 295 26.76 4.17 -25.76
CA LEU A 295 26.09 3.85 -27.04
C LEU A 295 24.69 3.20 -26.92
N LYS A 296 23.66 4.05 -26.74
CA LYS A 296 22.58 4.28 -27.72
C LYS A 296 21.41 5.01 -27.05
N LEU A 297 21.48 6.35 -27.06
CA LEU A 297 20.30 7.22 -26.92
C LEU A 297 20.16 8.19 -28.10
N ASP A 298 20.91 7.96 -29.18
CA ASP A 298 20.80 8.73 -30.43
C ASP A 298 20.27 7.86 -31.55
N TRP A 299 18.96 7.53 -31.55
CA TRP A 299 18.22 7.19 -32.77
C TRP A 299 16.73 7.45 -32.55
N ARG A 300 16.36 8.75 -32.60
CA ARG A 300 15.11 9.29 -33.20
C ARG A 300 15.03 10.80 -33.00
N ARG A 301 15.98 11.51 -33.59
CA ARG A 301 15.77 12.86 -34.14
C ARG A 301 16.28 12.83 -35.58
N GLN A 302 15.49 13.42 -36.47
CA GLN A 302 15.64 13.47 -37.95
C GLN A 302 15.07 12.20 -38.60
N SER A 303 13.99 12.25 -39.37
CA SER A 303 13.83 13.13 -40.54
C SER A 303 12.42 13.73 -40.68
N PHE A 304 12.33 15.04 -40.56
CA PHE A 304 11.41 15.85 -41.36
C PHE A 304 12.25 17.02 -41.91
N LYS A 305 12.62 16.95 -43.19
CA LYS A 305 12.99 18.08 -44.05
C LYS A 305 13.18 17.60 -45.49
N ALA A 306 12.64 18.42 -46.41
CA ALA A 306 12.58 18.32 -47.88
C ALA A 306 11.63 17.22 -48.41
N LEU A 307 10.60 17.49 -49.21
CA LEU A 307 10.38 18.52 -50.24
C LEU A 307 8.93 19.00 -50.25
#